data_AF-A0A0A9ECA8-F1
#
_entry.id   AF-A0A0A9ECA8-F1
#
_cell.length_a   1.000
_cell.length_b   1.000
_cell.length_c   1.000
_cell.angle_alpha   90.00
_cell.angle_beta   90.00
_cell.angle_gamma   90.00
#
_symmetry.space_group_name_H-M   'P 1'
#
loop_
_entity.id
_entity.type
_entity.pdbx_description
1 polymer ?
#
loop_
_entity_poly.entity_id
_entity_poly.type
_entity_poly.pdbx_seq_one_letter_code
_entity_poly.pdbx_strand_id
1 'polypeptide(L)'
;MVEVKNRWKDAAVLAVNRCRDKGAGKKVNDAARRAALLLMMGHDGFSSPEVCLHYLLASGNVDSVVLGAAVAELDGGEVVRLMRYLNKWIGKYRRFPEAQACPEAAGMLGLEQCDSVPSFGAVARALGVVLDNHFSHLVLNADVREDLRAAEVMVRELTAEAESSGPILDLLRRLQQDK
;
A
#
# COMPACT_ATOMS: atom_id res chain seq x y z
N MET A 1 15.36 14.18 -3.27
CA MET A 1 14.82 12.88 -2.79
C MET A 1 14.87 12.70 -1.27
N VAL A 2 15.97 13.05 -0.59
CA VAL A 2 16.05 13.04 0.89
C VAL A 2 14.91 13.86 1.52
N GLU A 3 14.59 15.01 0.92
CA GLU A 3 13.47 15.87 1.33
C GLU A 3 12.11 15.16 1.29
N VAL A 4 11.88 14.22 0.36
CA VAL A 4 10.61 13.48 0.27
C VAL A 4 10.42 12.63 1.53
N LYS A 5 11.47 11.91 1.94
CA LYS A 5 11.43 11.09 3.16
C LYS A 5 11.31 11.94 4.42
N ASN A 6 11.96 13.11 4.46
CA ASN A 6 11.81 14.06 5.57
C ASN A 6 10.37 14.58 5.69
N ARG A 7 9.69 14.92 4.58
CA ARG A 7 8.27 15.32 4.63
C ARG A 7 7.38 14.24 5.26
N TRP A 8 7.62 12.97 4.95
CA TRP A 8 6.89 11.86 5.57
C TRP A 8 7.19 11.73 7.07
N LYS A 9 8.45 11.89 7.47
CA LYS A 9 8.85 11.94 8.88
C LYS A 9 8.14 13.08 9.62
N ASP A 10 8.18 14.28 9.06
CA ASP A 10 7.61 15.47 9.68
C ASP A 10 6.09 15.35 9.82
N ALA A 11 5.41 14.82 8.79
CA ALA A 11 3.99 14.52 8.83
C ALA A 11 3.66 13.47 9.91
N ALA A 12 4.45 12.40 10.02
CA ALA A 12 4.26 11.38 11.06
C ALA A 12 4.43 11.96 12.48
N VAL A 13 5.46 12.78 12.69
CA VAL A 13 5.68 13.49 13.97
C VAL A 13 4.53 14.44 14.28
N LEU A 14 4.06 15.19 13.29
CA LEU A 14 2.91 16.08 13.45
C LEU A 14 1.66 15.29 13.86
N ALA A 15 1.36 14.17 13.20
CA ALA A 15 0.23 13.31 13.53
C ALA A 15 0.30 12.80 14.98
N VAL A 16 1.48 12.35 15.42
CA VAL A 16 1.70 11.92 16.81
C VAL A 16 1.49 13.06 17.79
N ASN A 17 1.99 14.26 17.48
CA ASN A 17 1.80 15.43 18.33
C ASN A 17 0.31 15.82 18.45
N ARG A 18 -0.46 15.70 17.37
CA ARG A 18 -1.91 15.92 17.38
C ARG A 18 -2.65 14.93 18.28
N CYS A 19 -2.21 13.67 18.37
CA CYS A 19 -2.78 12.70 19.32
C CYS A 19 -2.56 13.08 20.80
N ARG A 20 -1.50 13.86 21.09
CA ARG A 20 -1.15 14.24 22.47
C ARG A 20 -1.85 15.52 22.93
N ASP A 21 -2.48 16.24 22.01
CA ASP A 21 -3.23 17.46 22.32
C ASP A 21 -4.53 17.11 23.05
N LYS A 22 -4.56 17.35 24.35
CA LYS A 22 -5.70 17.03 25.23
C LYS A 22 -6.95 17.88 24.94
N GLY A 23 -6.81 18.95 24.15
CA GLY A 23 -7.93 19.83 23.77
C GLY A 23 -8.71 19.35 22.54
N ALA A 24 -8.21 18.36 21.81
CA ALA A 24 -8.86 17.87 20.58
C ALA A 24 -10.00 16.89 20.89
N GLY A 25 -11.12 17.02 20.18
CA GLY A 25 -12.27 16.12 20.31
C GLY A 25 -11.95 14.68 19.89
N LYS A 26 -12.69 13.69 20.40
CA LYS A 26 -12.48 12.24 20.17
C LYS A 26 -12.24 11.89 18.70
N LYS A 27 -13.06 12.43 17.78
CA LYS A 27 -12.95 12.20 16.34
C LYS A 27 -11.60 12.65 15.76
N VAL A 28 -11.08 13.79 16.22
CA VAL A 28 -9.78 14.33 15.79
C VAL A 28 -8.65 13.44 16.30
N ASN A 29 -8.73 12.98 17.55
CA ASN A 29 -7.74 12.08 18.14
C ASN A 29 -7.70 10.72 17.42
N ASP A 30 -8.86 10.16 17.10
CA ASP A 30 -8.98 8.90 16.36
C ASP A 30 -8.41 9.04 14.93
N ALA A 31 -8.72 10.14 14.23
CA ALA A 31 -8.15 10.44 12.92
C ALA A 31 -6.63 10.62 12.99
N ALA A 32 -6.12 11.35 13.99
CA ALA A 32 -4.68 11.56 14.19
C ALA A 32 -3.96 10.25 14.47
N ARG A 33 -4.58 9.33 15.23
CA ARG A 33 -4.00 8.01 15.52
C ARG A 33 -3.89 7.15 14.26
N ARG A 34 -4.94 7.12 13.43
CA ARG A 34 -4.91 6.42 12.15
C ARG A 34 -3.87 7.02 11.20
N ALA A 35 -3.85 8.34 11.08
CA ALA A 35 -2.86 9.06 10.27
C ALA A 35 -1.43 8.78 10.74
N ALA A 36 -1.17 8.81 12.04
CA ALA A 36 0.15 8.52 12.61
C ALA A 36 0.61 7.09 12.26
N LEU A 37 -0.28 6.10 12.37
CA LEU A 37 0.03 4.72 12.00
C LEU A 37 0.40 4.60 10.51
N LEU A 38 -0.43 5.15 9.62
CA LEU A 38 -0.22 5.11 8.18
C LEU A 38 1.10 5.81 7.76
N LEU A 39 1.35 7.00 8.30
CA LEU A 39 2.53 7.79 7.96
C LEU A 39 3.81 7.14 8.49
N MET A 40 3.77 6.56 9.69
CA MET A 40 4.87 5.77 10.22
C MET A 40 5.11 4.50 9.38
N MET A 41 4.04 3.81 8.95
CA MET A 41 4.15 2.68 8.02
C MET A 41 4.84 3.09 6.72
N GLY A 42 4.44 4.19 6.08
CA GLY A 42 5.06 4.65 4.84
C GLY A 42 6.40 5.39 5.01
N HIS A 43 6.87 5.66 6.22
CA HIS A 43 8.21 6.20 6.44
C HIS A 43 9.23 5.11 6.84
N ASP A 44 8.86 4.24 7.78
CA ASP A 44 9.76 3.26 8.39
C ASP A 44 10.18 2.16 7.40
N GLY A 45 11.46 1.75 7.40
CA GLY A 45 11.96 0.67 6.55
C GLY A 45 12.01 0.95 5.03
N PHE A 46 11.57 2.13 4.58
CA PHE A 46 11.65 2.56 3.18
C PHE A 46 12.82 3.53 2.95
N SER A 47 13.50 3.36 1.83
CA SER A 47 14.50 4.28 1.29
C SER A 47 13.84 5.48 0.62
N SER A 48 14.58 6.57 0.39
CA SER A 48 14.02 7.75 -0.29
C SER A 48 13.44 7.45 -1.69
N PRO A 49 14.05 6.60 -2.55
CA PRO A 49 13.44 6.16 -3.81
C PRO A 49 12.13 5.40 -3.63
N GLU A 50 12.06 4.51 -2.63
CA GLU A 50 10.84 3.77 -2.35
C GLU A 50 9.70 4.68 -1.88
N VAL A 51 10.01 5.74 -1.13
CA VAL A 51 9.00 6.73 -0.74
C VAL A 51 8.42 7.48 -1.96
N CYS A 52 9.19 7.65 -3.03
CA CYS A 52 8.65 8.20 -4.28
C CYS A 52 7.64 7.25 -4.95
N LEU A 53 7.83 5.94 -4.84
CA LEU A 53 6.89 4.93 -5.36
C LEU A 53 5.56 4.93 -4.61
N HIS A 54 5.50 5.44 -3.38
CA HIS A 54 4.24 5.61 -2.65
C HIS A 54 3.26 6.47 -3.45
N TYR A 55 3.72 7.59 -4.00
CA TYR A 55 2.89 8.50 -4.79
C TYR A 55 2.36 7.83 -6.07
N LEU A 56 3.19 7.01 -6.73
CA LEU A 56 2.77 6.26 -7.91
C LEU A 56 1.64 5.28 -7.56
N LEU A 57 1.83 4.47 -6.53
CA LEU A 57 0.85 3.43 -6.17
C LEU A 57 -0.37 3.95 -5.41
N ALA A 58 -0.29 5.13 -4.79
CA ALA A 58 -1.42 5.80 -4.18
C ALA A 58 -2.26 6.57 -5.22
N SER A 59 -1.68 6.89 -6.39
CA SER A 59 -2.41 7.58 -7.45
C SER A 59 -3.53 6.70 -8.01
N GLY A 60 -4.76 7.22 -7.98
CA GLY A 60 -5.89 6.60 -8.66
C GLY A 60 -5.78 6.60 -10.20
N ASN A 61 -4.77 7.29 -10.75
CA ASN A 61 -4.58 7.45 -12.20
C ASN A 61 -3.71 6.34 -12.83
N VAL A 62 -3.10 5.48 -12.02
CA VAL A 62 -2.25 4.39 -12.52
C VAL A 62 -3.13 3.17 -12.69
N ASP A 63 -3.68 2.99 -13.89
CA ASP A 63 -4.34 1.75 -14.26
C ASP A 63 -3.31 0.62 -14.46
N SER A 64 -3.79 -0.63 -14.45
CA SER A 64 -2.95 -1.81 -14.57
C SER A 64 -2.26 -1.93 -15.94
N VAL A 65 -2.80 -1.29 -16.98
CA VAL A 65 -2.25 -1.34 -18.35
C VAL A 65 -1.02 -0.44 -18.44
N VAL A 66 -1.13 0.81 -17.97
CA VAL A 66 -0.03 1.76 -17.94
C VAL A 66 1.07 1.27 -16.99
N LEU A 67 0.69 0.76 -15.81
CA LEU A 67 1.66 0.16 -14.90
C LEU A 67 2.33 -1.07 -15.52
N GLY A 68 1.57 -1.91 -16.23
CA GLY A 68 2.08 -3.08 -16.93
C GLY A 68 3.13 -2.71 -17.98
N ALA A 69 2.85 -1.73 -18.82
CA ALA A 69 3.81 -1.24 -19.82
C ALA A 69 5.10 -0.72 -19.18
N ALA A 70 5.00 0.06 -18.09
CA ALA A 70 6.18 0.55 -17.38
C ALA A 70 6.98 -0.58 -16.70
N VAL A 71 6.28 -1.56 -16.13
CA VAL A 71 6.90 -2.71 -15.46
C VAL A 71 7.58 -3.64 -16.47
N ALA A 72 7.02 -3.83 -17.66
CA ALA A 72 7.60 -4.68 -18.72
C ALA A 72 9.01 -4.24 -19.14
N GLU A 73 9.30 -2.94 -19.07
CA GLU A 73 10.59 -2.34 -19.43
C GLU A 73 11.66 -2.47 -18.34
N LEU A 74 11.30 -2.92 -17.13
CA LEU A 74 12.25 -3.05 -16.02
C LEU A 74 13.23 -4.20 -16.25
N ASP A 75 14.50 -3.98 -15.91
CA ASP A 75 15.50 -5.05 -15.88
C ASP A 75 15.29 -6.00 -14.70
N GLY A 76 15.94 -7.18 -14.76
CA GLY A 76 15.79 -8.19 -13.71
C GLY A 76 16.10 -7.68 -12.30
N GLY A 77 17.14 -6.86 -12.13
CA GLY A 77 17.49 -6.28 -10.83
C GLY A 77 16.47 -5.24 -10.35
N GLU A 78 15.91 -4.45 -11.26
CA GLU A 78 14.83 -3.50 -10.98
C GLU A 78 13.54 -4.19 -10.54
N VAL A 79 13.15 -5.26 -11.23
CA VAL A 79 11.98 -6.07 -10.88
C VAL A 79 12.13 -6.64 -9.46
N VAL A 80 13.31 -7.15 -9.10
CA VAL A 80 13.57 -7.66 -7.74
C VAL A 80 13.44 -6.55 -6.69
N ARG A 81 13.98 -5.35 -6.96
CA ARG A 81 13.86 -4.22 -6.04
C ARG A 81 12.40 -3.78 -5.88
N LEU A 82 11.64 -3.74 -6.97
CA LEU A 82 10.22 -3.39 -6.95
C LEU A 82 9.41 -4.43 -6.16
N MET A 83 9.66 -5.72 -6.37
CA MET A 83 9.02 -6.79 -5.62
C MET A 83 9.30 -6.69 -4.12
N ARG A 84 10.56 -6.47 -3.72
CA ARG A 84 10.94 -6.27 -2.31
C ARG A 84 10.23 -5.08 -1.68
N TYR A 85 10.11 -3.98 -2.43
CA TYR A 85 9.34 -2.82 -1.99
C TYR A 85 7.85 -3.15 -1.76
N LEU A 86 7.22 -3.90 -2.67
CA LEU A 86 5.83 -4.34 -2.51
C LEU A 86 5.67 -5.28 -1.30
N ASN A 87 6.63 -6.20 -1.09
CA ASN A 87 6.66 -7.10 0.06
C ASN A 87 6.78 -6.34 1.39
N LYS A 88 7.50 -5.22 1.45
CA LYS A 88 7.52 -4.36 2.65
C LYS A 88 6.12 -3.83 2.99
N TRP A 89 5.38 -3.38 1.98
CA TRP A 89 4.00 -2.92 2.18
C TRP A 89 3.09 -4.05 2.65
N ILE A 90 3.17 -5.22 2.02
CA ILE A 90 2.42 -6.41 2.44
C ILE A 90 2.72 -6.77 3.89
N GLY A 91 4.00 -6.82 4.27
CA GLY A 91 4.42 -7.10 5.63
C GLY A 91 3.88 -6.08 6.64
N LYS A 92 3.84 -4.79 6.26
CA LYS A 92 3.26 -3.73 7.10
C LYS A 92 1.75 -3.88 7.26
N TYR A 93 1.00 -4.17 6.19
CA TYR A 93 -0.44 -4.38 6.28
C TYR A 93 -0.82 -5.63 7.09
N ARG A 94 -0.02 -6.70 6.99
CA ARG A 94 -0.21 -7.90 7.85
C ARG A 94 0.09 -7.59 9.32
N ARG A 95 1.10 -6.78 9.60
CA ARG A 95 1.49 -6.41 10.96
C ARG A 95 0.51 -5.43 11.61
N PHE A 96 -0.11 -4.56 10.83
CA PHE A 96 -1.01 -3.50 11.29
C PHE A 96 -2.35 -3.57 10.54
N PRO A 97 -3.19 -4.60 10.78
CA PRO A 97 -4.46 -4.77 10.08
C PRO A 97 -5.46 -3.62 10.34
N GLU A 98 -5.30 -2.87 11.42
CA GLU A 98 -6.08 -1.68 11.73
C GLU A 98 -5.71 -0.44 10.87
N ALA A 99 -4.66 -0.53 10.05
CA ALA A 99 -4.23 0.53 9.16
C ALA A 99 -5.20 0.69 7.99
N GLN A 100 -6.13 1.64 8.12
CA GLN A 100 -7.09 1.99 7.08
C GLN A 100 -6.82 3.39 6.56
N ALA A 101 -7.20 3.63 5.30
CA ALA A 101 -7.14 4.96 4.70
C ALA A 101 -7.82 6.01 5.61
N CYS A 102 -7.21 7.19 5.70
CA CYS A 102 -7.69 8.26 6.56
C CYS A 102 -7.94 9.53 5.74
N PRO A 103 -8.98 9.53 4.87
CA PRO A 103 -9.25 10.65 3.96
C PRO A 103 -9.55 11.95 4.72
N GLU A 104 -10.00 11.87 5.96
CA GLU A 104 -10.27 13.06 6.77
C GLU A 104 -8.99 13.74 7.28
N ALA A 105 -7.83 13.07 7.23
CA ALA A 105 -6.58 13.58 7.78
C ALA A 105 -6.04 14.78 7.00
N ALA A 106 -6.20 14.81 5.67
CA ALA A 106 -5.79 15.95 4.85
C ALA A 106 -6.55 17.22 5.27
N GLY A 107 -7.88 17.15 5.31
CA GLY A 107 -8.73 18.29 5.66
C GLY A 107 -8.73 18.68 7.14
N MET A 108 -8.80 17.70 8.05
CA MET A 108 -8.92 17.97 9.50
C MET A 108 -7.58 18.23 10.18
N LEU A 109 -6.48 17.66 9.67
CA LEU A 109 -5.18 17.67 10.34
C LEU A 109 -4.07 18.33 9.51
N GLY A 110 -4.35 18.66 8.24
CA GLY A 110 -3.34 19.19 7.31
C GLY A 110 -2.30 18.13 6.91
N LEU A 111 -2.66 16.84 6.97
CA LEU A 111 -1.74 15.72 6.72
C LEU A 111 -1.93 15.15 5.30
N GLU A 112 -1.54 15.91 4.29
CA GLU A 112 -1.68 15.55 2.87
C GLU A 112 -0.95 14.24 2.51
N GLN A 113 0.12 13.89 3.22
CA GLN A 113 0.88 12.65 2.97
C GLN A 113 0.05 11.39 3.24
N CYS A 114 -1.05 11.48 3.99
CA CYS A 114 -1.95 10.34 4.19
C CYS A 114 -2.59 9.87 2.88
N ASP A 115 -2.85 10.78 1.94
CA ASP A 115 -3.39 10.44 0.61
C ASP A 115 -2.35 9.77 -0.28
N SER A 116 -1.07 9.87 0.11
CA SER A 116 0.05 9.26 -0.61
C SER A 116 0.39 7.86 -0.09
N VAL A 117 -0.38 7.31 0.86
CA VAL A 117 -0.18 5.95 1.38
C VAL A 117 -0.88 4.96 0.45
N PRO A 118 -0.14 4.05 -0.24
CA PRO A 118 -0.75 3.09 -1.15
C PRO A 118 -1.69 2.15 -0.41
N SER A 119 -2.95 2.08 -0.82
CA SER A 119 -3.87 1.09 -0.25
C SER A 119 -3.36 -0.35 -0.44
N PHE A 120 -3.75 -1.25 0.45
CA PHE A 120 -3.42 -2.67 0.31
C PHE A 120 -3.85 -3.25 -1.05
N GLY A 121 -5.03 -2.86 -1.55
CA GLY A 121 -5.50 -3.26 -2.87
C GLY A 121 -4.63 -2.74 -4.02
N ALA A 122 -4.10 -1.52 -3.92
CA ALA A 122 -3.16 -0.99 -4.92
C ALA A 122 -1.82 -1.75 -4.91
N VAL A 123 -1.31 -2.08 -3.72
CA VAL A 123 -0.10 -2.90 -3.56
C VAL A 123 -0.29 -4.30 -4.13
N ALA A 124 -1.43 -4.94 -3.84
CA ALA A 124 -1.75 -6.27 -4.36
C ALA A 124 -1.88 -6.28 -5.89
N ARG A 125 -2.55 -5.27 -6.47
CA ARG A 125 -2.63 -5.12 -7.94
C ARG A 125 -1.26 -4.92 -8.56
N ALA A 126 -0.42 -4.07 -7.99
CA ALA A 126 0.94 -3.84 -8.48
C ALA A 126 1.79 -5.12 -8.43
N LEU A 127 1.64 -5.94 -7.37
CA LEU A 127 2.31 -7.24 -7.30
C LEU A 127 1.83 -8.18 -8.40
N GLY A 128 0.52 -8.23 -8.67
CA GLY A 128 -0.04 -9.00 -9.79
C GLY A 128 0.61 -8.60 -11.12
N VAL A 129 0.68 -7.29 -11.41
CA VAL A 129 1.32 -6.78 -12.63
C VAL A 129 2.79 -7.17 -12.72
N VAL A 130 3.54 -7.12 -11.62
CA VAL A 130 4.95 -7.55 -11.58
C VAL A 130 5.08 -9.04 -11.88
N LEU A 131 4.21 -9.88 -11.31
CA LEU A 131 4.21 -11.32 -11.58
C LEU A 131 3.82 -11.61 -13.03
N ASP A 132 2.79 -10.95 -13.56
CA ASP A 132 2.31 -11.17 -14.93
C ASP A 132 3.38 -10.86 -15.98
N ASN A 133 4.18 -9.80 -15.77
CA ASN A 133 5.21 -9.39 -16.72
C ASN A 133 6.54 -10.14 -16.55
N HIS A 134 6.91 -10.53 -15.32
CA HIS A 134 8.25 -11.02 -15.00
C HIS A 134 8.28 -12.37 -14.27
N PHE A 135 7.22 -13.17 -14.38
CA PHE A 135 7.08 -14.47 -13.70
C PHE A 135 8.34 -15.36 -13.84
N SER A 136 8.78 -15.61 -15.08
CA SER A 136 9.90 -16.51 -15.36
C SER A 136 11.19 -16.01 -14.71
N HIS A 137 11.45 -14.71 -14.76
CA HIS A 137 12.63 -14.13 -14.14
C HIS A 137 12.59 -14.29 -12.61
N LEU A 138 11.44 -14.00 -11.98
CA LEU A 138 11.30 -14.10 -10.53
C LEU A 138 11.42 -15.53 -10.02
N VAL A 139 10.73 -16.49 -10.64
CA VAL A 139 10.70 -17.89 -10.19
C VAL A 139 12.04 -18.60 -10.38
N LEU A 140 12.79 -18.23 -11.43
CA LEU A 140 14.11 -18.82 -11.71
C LEU A 140 15.24 -18.16 -10.91
N ASN A 141 14.99 -17.01 -10.27
CA ASN A 141 16.00 -16.30 -9.49
C ASN A 141 16.02 -16.79 -8.03
N ALA A 142 17.10 -17.48 -7.65
CA ALA A 142 17.27 -18.03 -6.31
C ALA A 142 17.29 -16.94 -5.21
N ASP A 143 17.77 -15.74 -5.52
CA ASP A 143 17.91 -14.62 -4.56
C ASP A 143 16.57 -14.01 -4.15
N VAL A 144 15.49 -14.39 -4.83
CA VAL A 144 14.13 -13.86 -4.64
C VAL A 144 13.18 -14.93 -4.09
N ARG A 145 13.68 -16.14 -3.81
CA ARG A 145 12.85 -17.25 -3.37
C ARG A 145 12.11 -16.97 -2.06
N GLU A 146 12.79 -16.36 -1.08
CA GLU A 146 12.16 -15.99 0.19
C GLU A 146 11.17 -14.83 0.02
N ASP A 147 11.49 -13.86 -0.84
CA ASP A 147 10.57 -12.79 -1.21
C ASP A 147 9.29 -13.36 -1.88
N LEU A 148 9.43 -14.37 -2.73
CA LEU A 148 8.30 -15.06 -3.37
C LEU A 148 7.49 -15.87 -2.36
N ARG A 149 8.13 -16.55 -1.41
CA ARG A 149 7.42 -17.26 -0.32
C ARG A 149 6.60 -16.31 0.54
N ALA A 150 7.15 -15.14 0.87
CA ALA A 150 6.41 -14.12 1.61
C ALA A 150 5.17 -13.62 0.85
N ALA A 151 5.31 -13.42 -0.46
CA ALA A 151 4.19 -13.08 -1.34
C ALA A 151 3.15 -14.21 -1.43
N GLU A 152 3.60 -15.47 -1.55
CA GLU A 152 2.73 -16.65 -1.64
C GLU A 152 1.78 -16.78 -0.44
N VAL A 153 2.30 -16.59 0.78
CA VAL A 153 1.46 -16.65 2.00
C VAL A 153 0.33 -15.63 1.94
N MET A 154 0.64 -14.40 1.52
CA MET A 154 -0.35 -13.33 1.37
C MET A 154 -1.36 -13.64 0.26
N VAL A 155 -0.89 -14.13 -0.90
CA VAL A 155 -1.77 -14.49 -2.01
C VAL A 155 -2.75 -15.58 -1.59
N ARG A 156 -2.32 -16.59 -0.81
CA ARG A 156 -3.23 -17.62 -0.28
C ARG A 156 -4.30 -17.04 0.64
N GLU A 157 -3.93 -16.13 1.54
CA GLU A 157 -4.88 -15.44 2.42
C GLU A 157 -5.89 -14.62 1.60
N LEU A 158 -5.44 -13.88 0.58
CA LEU A 158 -6.30 -13.13 -0.33
C LEU A 158 -7.22 -14.02 -1.17
N THR A 159 -6.72 -15.13 -1.71
CA THR A 159 -7.52 -16.07 -2.50
C THR A 159 -8.63 -16.67 -1.65
N ALA A 160 -8.32 -17.10 -0.43
CA ALA A 160 -9.32 -17.64 0.49
C ALA A 160 -10.43 -16.62 0.81
N GLU A 161 -10.07 -15.36 1.03
CA GLU A 161 -11.04 -14.29 1.28
C GLU A 161 -11.85 -13.92 0.02
N ALA A 162 -11.24 -13.95 -1.16
CA ALA A 162 -11.94 -13.70 -2.41
C ALA A 162 -12.94 -14.81 -2.74
N GLU A 163 -12.57 -16.07 -2.51
CA GLU A 163 -13.45 -17.23 -2.69
C GLU A 163 -14.62 -17.21 -1.70
N SER A 164 -14.38 -16.86 -0.43
CA SER A 164 -15.43 -16.75 0.59
C SER A 164 -16.40 -15.60 0.31
N SER A 165 -15.88 -14.49 -0.23
CA SER A 165 -16.65 -13.28 -0.54
C SER A 165 -17.37 -13.32 -1.89
N GLY A 166 -16.95 -14.21 -2.81
CA GLY A 166 -17.49 -14.33 -4.16
C GLY A 166 -19.02 -14.41 -4.24
N PRO A 167 -19.69 -15.30 -3.48
CA PRO A 167 -21.14 -15.41 -3.49
C PRO A 167 -21.86 -14.11 -3.06
N ILE A 168 -21.30 -13.38 -2.09
CA ILE A 168 -21.86 -12.09 -1.64
C ILE A 168 -21.74 -11.05 -2.75
N LEU A 169 -20.58 -11.01 -3.42
CA LEU A 169 -20.34 -10.10 -4.54
C LEU A 169 -21.29 -10.39 -5.71
N ASP A 170 -21.53 -11.65 -6.03
CA ASP A 170 -22.47 -12.06 -7.07
C ASP A 170 -23.91 -11.69 -6.73
N LEU A 171 -24.31 -11.82 -5.45
CA LEU A 171 -25.62 -11.37 -4.98
C LEU A 171 -25.77 -9.85 -5.16
N LEU A 172 -24.78 -9.06 -4.74
CA LEU A 172 -24.81 -7.60 -4.89
C LEU A 172 -24.94 -7.17 -6.35
N ARG A 173 -24.22 -7.82 -7.26
CA ARG A 173 -24.31 -7.54 -8.71
C ARG A 173 -25.70 -7.82 -9.26
N ARG A 174 -26.33 -8.94 -8.87
CA ARG A 174 -27.72 -9.26 -9.29
C ARG A 174 -28.71 -8.24 -8.77
N LEU A 175 -28.62 -7.85 -7.49
CA LEU A 175 -29.49 -6.82 -6.90
C LEU A 175 -29.35 -5.44 -7.56
N GLN A 176 -28.20 -5.13 -8.16
CA GLN A 176 -27.99 -3.89 -8.92
C GLN A 176 -28.55 -3.96 -10.35
N GLN A 177 -28.70 -5.16 -10.92
CA GLN A 177 -29.29 -5.38 -12.25
C GLN A 177 -30.82 -5.37 -12.20
N ASP A 178 -31.43 -5.64 -11.04
CA ASP A 178 -32.88 -5.60 -10.82
C ASP A 178 -33.42 -4.19 -10.44
N LYS A 179 -32.62 -3.13 -10.63
CA LYS A 179 -33.02 -1.72 -10.48
C LYS A 179 -33.03 -1.01 -11.83
#